data_AF-A0A256I3U5-F1
#
_entry.id   AF-A0A256I3U5-F1
#
_cell.length_a   1.000
_cell.length_b   1.000
_cell.length_c   1.000
_cell.angle_alpha   90.00
_cell.angle_beta   90.00
_cell.angle_gamma   90.00
#
_symmetry.space_group_name_H-M   'P 1'
#
loop_
_entity.id
_entity.type
_entity.pdbx_description
1 polymer ?
#
loop_
_entity_poly.entity_id
_entity_poly.type
_entity_poly.pdbx_seq_one_letter_code
_entity_poly.pdbx_strand_id
1 'polypeptide(L)'
;MAADFEEAFGLGGDPERISTVDADGVLFAALQGLSDKLDEKQERIDDLEDESERKNDRIDTLEEENERLHDRLATVEDHLGLTGTTDRAPEDD
;
A
#
# COMPACT_ATOMS: atom_id res chain seq x y z
N MET A 1 -2.81 -14.98 38.25
CA MET A 1 -3.41 -15.61 37.06
C MET A 1 -4.93 -15.48 37.05
N ALA A 2 -5.68 -15.90 38.08
CA ALA A 2 -7.14 -15.67 38.15
C ALA A 2 -7.49 -14.20 38.51
N ALA A 3 -6.85 -13.65 39.54
CA ALA A 3 -7.01 -12.24 39.91
C ALA A 3 -6.63 -11.27 38.76
N ASP A 4 -5.51 -11.52 38.06
CA ASP A 4 -5.09 -10.70 36.92
C ASP A 4 -6.10 -10.76 35.75
N PHE A 5 -6.87 -11.84 35.64
CA PHE A 5 -7.89 -12.04 34.61
C PHE A 5 -9.22 -11.37 34.99
N GLU A 6 -9.61 -11.44 36.26
CA GLU A 6 -10.73 -10.66 36.80
C GLU A 6 -10.47 -9.16 36.62
N GLU A 7 -9.27 -8.68 36.94
CA GLU A 7 -8.88 -7.27 36.78
C GLU A 7 -8.86 -6.82 35.31
N ALA A 8 -8.40 -7.69 34.40
CA ALA A 8 -8.30 -7.36 32.98
C ALA A 8 -9.64 -7.47 32.21
N PHE A 9 -10.53 -8.37 32.61
CA PHE A 9 -11.75 -8.71 31.84
C PHE A 9 -13.06 -8.49 32.60
N GLY A 10 -13.03 -8.22 33.91
CA GLY A 10 -14.20 -8.00 34.75
C GLY A 10 -15.09 -9.24 34.93
N LEU A 11 -14.55 -10.44 34.70
CA LEU A 11 -15.25 -11.71 34.77
C LEU A 11 -14.69 -12.56 35.92
N GLY A 12 -15.54 -12.88 36.90
CA GLY A 12 -15.17 -13.71 38.04
C GLY A 12 -16.08 -13.48 39.25
N GLY A 13 -16.72 -14.55 39.73
CA GLY A 13 -17.44 -14.53 41.03
C GLY A 13 -16.56 -14.98 42.20
N ASP A 14 -15.35 -15.46 41.93
CA ASP A 14 -14.43 -16.06 42.91
C ASP A 14 -12.96 -15.73 42.55
N PRO A 15 -12.20 -15.03 43.41
CA PRO A 15 -10.85 -14.55 43.11
C PRO A 15 -9.80 -15.67 42.96
N GLU A 16 -10.12 -16.91 43.33
CA GLU A 16 -9.18 -18.04 43.28
C GLU A 16 -9.42 -18.98 42.08
N ARG A 17 -10.54 -18.81 41.32
CA ARG A 17 -10.98 -19.77 40.30
C ARG A 17 -11.56 -19.07 39.06
N ILE A 18 -10.98 -19.33 37.89
CA ILE A 18 -11.61 -19.03 36.59
C ILE A 18 -12.58 -20.18 36.28
N SER A 19 -13.87 -19.90 36.07
CA SER A 19 -14.80 -20.93 35.62
C SER A 19 -14.56 -21.23 34.13
N THR A 20 -14.81 -22.46 33.66
CA THR A 20 -14.63 -22.82 32.24
C THR A 20 -15.47 -21.95 31.31
N VAL A 21 -16.60 -21.42 31.79
CA VAL A 21 -17.49 -20.52 31.04
C VAL A 21 -16.85 -19.13 30.84
N ASP A 22 -16.05 -18.64 31.80
CA ASP A 22 -15.33 -17.36 31.67
C ASP A 22 -14.17 -17.45 30.68
N ALA A 23 -13.47 -18.59 30.67
CA ALA A 23 -12.39 -18.85 29.72
C ALA A 23 -12.91 -18.95 28.28
N ASP A 24 -14.03 -19.64 28.06
CA ASP A 24 -14.65 -19.77 26.74
C ASP A 24 -15.18 -18.42 26.21
N GLY A 25 -15.73 -17.57 27.08
CA GLY A 25 -16.19 -16.22 26.72
C GLY A 25 -15.05 -15.30 26.28
N VAL A 26 -13.91 -15.32 26.97
CA VAL A 26 -12.74 -14.53 26.58
C VAL A 26 -12.09 -15.05 25.29
N LEU A 27 -12.05 -16.38 25.10
CA LEU A 27 -11.62 -16.96 23.84
C LEU A 27 -12.53 -16.54 22.68
N PHE A 28 -13.85 -16.52 22.88
CA PHE A 28 -14.80 -16.06 21.88
C PHE A 28 -14.62 -14.58 21.55
N ALA A 29 -14.45 -13.71 22.55
CA ALA A 29 -14.17 -12.29 22.33
C ALA A 29 -12.83 -12.06 21.61
N ALA A 30 -11.80 -12.86 21.92
CA ALA A 30 -10.52 -12.81 21.22
C ALA A 30 -10.64 -13.26 19.75
N LEU A 31 -11.45 -14.28 19.48
CA LEU A 31 -11.75 -14.73 18.11
C LEU A 31 -12.51 -13.66 17.33
N GLN A 32 -13.49 -13.01 17.96
CA GLN A 32 -14.23 -11.90 17.34
C GLN A 32 -13.29 -10.74 17.01
N GLY A 33 -12.48 -10.28 17.98
CA GLY A 33 -11.53 -9.21 17.74
C GLY A 33 -10.46 -9.56 16.69
N LEU A 34 -10.09 -10.83 16.56
CA LEU A 34 -9.21 -11.29 15.48
C LEU A 34 -9.92 -11.26 14.13
N SER A 35 -11.20 -11.65 14.07
CA SER A 35 -12.03 -11.56 12.85
C SER A 35 -12.16 -10.11 12.40
N ASP A 36 -12.53 -9.20 13.31
CA ASP A 36 -12.68 -7.77 13.00
C ASP A 36 -11.37 -7.17 12.46
N LYS A 37 -10.24 -7.56 13.07
CA LYS A 37 -8.91 -7.13 12.60
C LYS A 37 -8.51 -7.76 11.27
N LEU A 38 -9.01 -8.95 10.95
CA LEU A 38 -8.79 -9.58 9.65
C LEU A 38 -9.61 -8.84 8.59
N ASP A 39 -10.86 -8.50 8.89
CA ASP A 39 -11.74 -7.76 7.98
C ASP A 39 -11.19 -6.35 7.71
N GLU A 40 -10.75 -5.62 8.73
CA GLU A 40 -10.09 -4.30 8.57
C GLU A 40 -8.83 -4.40 7.70
N LYS A 41 -8.07 -5.49 7.85
CA LYS A 41 -6.89 -5.73 7.02
C LYS A 41 -7.24 -6.05 5.58
N GLN A 42 -8.31 -6.80 5.36
CA GLN A 42 -8.78 -7.11 4.02
C GLN A 42 -9.25 -5.85 3.30
N GLU A 43 -10.07 -5.01 3.95
CA GLU A 43 -10.51 -3.72 3.41
C GLU A 43 -9.31 -2.84 3.04
N ARG A 44 -8.30 -2.77 3.92
CA ARG A 44 -7.08 -2.02 3.62
C ARG A 44 -6.27 -2.60 2.45
N ILE A 45 -6.26 -3.92 2.29
CA ILE A 45 -5.59 -4.56 1.15
C ILE A 45 -6.32 -4.19 -0.13
N ASP A 46 -7.65 -4.31 -0.14
CA ASP A 46 -8.48 -3.98 -1.29
C ASP A 46 -8.27 -2.51 -1.71
N ASP A 47 -8.30 -1.58 -0.74
CA ASP A 47 -8.02 -0.15 -0.98
C ASP A 47 -6.63 0.10 -1.59
N LEU A 48 -5.61 -0.62 -1.11
CA LEU A 48 -4.23 -0.47 -1.58
C LEU A 48 -4.05 -1.05 -2.99
N GLU A 49 -4.72 -2.17 -3.30
CA GLU A 49 -4.73 -2.75 -4.64
C GLU A 49 -5.38 -1.78 -5.64
N ASP A 50 -6.51 -1.20 -5.25
CA ASP A 50 -7.24 -0.16 -5.98
C ASP A 50 -6.37 1.09 -6.23
N GLU A 51 -5.63 1.56 -5.23
CA GLU A 51 -4.71 2.70 -5.38
C GLU A 51 -3.53 2.36 -6.30
N SER A 52 -3.01 1.14 -6.20
CA SER A 52 -1.91 0.64 -7.02
C SER A 52 -2.31 0.58 -8.49
N GLU A 53 -3.50 0.04 -8.80
CA GLU A 53 -4.02 -0.02 -10.17
C GLU A 53 -4.15 1.38 -10.77
N ARG A 54 -4.77 2.33 -10.04
CA ARG A 54 -4.90 3.74 -10.48
C ARG A 54 -3.54 4.39 -10.73
N LYS A 55 -2.52 4.07 -9.92
CA LYS A 55 -1.17 4.59 -10.10
C LYS A 55 -0.51 4.01 -11.34
N ASN A 56 -0.69 2.73 -11.61
CA ASN A 56 -0.17 2.08 -12.82
C ASN A 56 -0.81 2.68 -14.08
N ASP A 57 -2.14 2.82 -14.12
CA ASP A 57 -2.84 3.48 -15.24
C ASP A 57 -2.31 4.90 -15.49
N ARG A 58 -2.01 5.63 -14.41
CA ARG A 58 -1.45 6.98 -14.49
C ARG A 58 -0.02 6.97 -15.04
N ILE A 59 0.79 5.99 -14.66
CA ILE A 59 2.15 5.80 -15.18
C ILE A 59 2.07 5.54 -16.68
N ASP A 60 1.26 4.57 -17.11
CA ASP A 60 1.10 4.22 -18.53
C ASP A 60 0.69 5.44 -19.36
N THR A 61 -0.30 6.20 -18.88
CA THR A 61 -0.73 7.46 -19.54
C THR A 61 0.41 8.48 -19.68
N LEU A 62 1.23 8.63 -18.62
CA LEU A 62 2.34 9.58 -18.62
C LEU A 62 3.49 9.11 -19.52
N GLU A 63 3.72 7.80 -19.60
CA GLU A 63 4.72 7.23 -20.50
C GLU A 63 4.32 7.47 -21.97
N GLU A 64 3.07 7.21 -22.34
CA GLU A 64 2.55 7.51 -23.67
C GLU A 64 2.65 9.01 -24.03
N GLU A 65 2.36 9.89 -23.07
CA GLU A 65 2.50 11.33 -23.27
C GLU A 65 3.96 11.74 -23.47
N ASN A 66 4.87 11.18 -22.68
CA ASN A 66 6.30 11.44 -22.82
C ASN A 66 6.83 10.97 -24.18
N GLU A 67 6.48 9.78 -24.63
CA GLU A 67 6.84 9.27 -25.96
C GLU A 67 6.35 10.22 -27.05
N ARG A 68 5.08 10.64 -26.99
CA ARG A 68 4.51 11.61 -27.94
C ARG A 68 5.23 12.94 -27.91
N LEU A 69 5.63 13.43 -26.73
CA LEU A 69 6.36 14.68 -26.60
C LEU A 69 7.78 14.54 -27.16
N HIS A 70 8.45 13.41 -26.93
CA HIS A 70 9.76 13.10 -27.51
C HIS A 70 9.70 13.08 -29.04
N ASP A 71 8.71 12.42 -29.64
CA ASP A 71 8.54 12.39 -31.10
C ASP A 71 8.32 13.79 -31.70
N ARG A 72 7.50 14.61 -31.01
CA ARG A 72 7.27 15.99 -31.41
C ARG A 72 8.53 16.83 -31.29
N LEU A 73 9.30 16.63 -30.23
CA LEU A 73 10.55 17.34 -29.99
C LEU A 73 11.58 16.98 -31.06
N ALA A 74 11.74 15.69 -31.37
CA ALA A 74 12.62 15.24 -32.45
C ALA A 74 12.22 15.85 -33.82
N THR A 75 10.91 15.93 -34.11
CA THR A 75 10.41 16.57 -35.33
C THR A 75 10.76 18.07 -35.37
N VAL A 76 10.62 18.77 -34.24
CA VAL A 76 10.95 20.20 -34.13
C VAL A 76 12.46 20.41 -34.24
N GLU A 77 13.26 19.58 -33.58
CA GLU A 77 14.72 19.63 -33.65
C GLU A 77 15.22 19.41 -35.07
N ASP A 78 14.63 18.46 -35.81
CA ASP A 78 14.96 18.21 -37.22
C ASP A 78 14.63 19.44 -38.08
N HIS A 79 13.44 20.03 -37.88
CA HIS A 79 13.05 21.25 -38.60
C HIS A 79 13.97 22.44 -38.31
N LEU A 80 14.49 22.53 -37.08
CA LEU A 80 15.42 23.58 -36.67
C LEU A 80 16.88 23.25 -37.03
N GLY A 81 17.15 22.08 -37.62
CA GLY A 81 18.51 21.63 -37.94
C GLY A 81 19.39 21.41 -36.70
N LEU A 82 18.78 21.18 -35.54
CA LEU A 82 19.45 20.97 -34.25
C LEU A 82 19.88 19.51 -34.04
N THR A 83 19.44 18.59 -34.90
CA THR A 83 19.74 17.16 -34.85
C THR A 83 21.21 16.80 -35.11
N GLY A 84 22.07 17.75 -35.50
CA GLY A 84 23.47 17.52 -35.87
C GLY A 84 24.54 18.38 -35.17
N THR A 85 24.20 19.24 -34.21
CA THR A 85 25.18 20.21 -33.65
C THR A 85 26.11 19.66 -32.55
N THR A 86 26.00 18.38 -32.17
CA THR A 86 26.88 17.80 -31.14
C THR A 86 28.14 17.10 -31.69
N ASP A 87 28.32 17.00 -33.01
CA ASP A 87 29.51 16.37 -33.60
C ASP A 87 30.22 17.30 -34.60
N ARG A 88 30.80 18.38 -34.08
CA ARG A 88 31.97 19.02 -34.71
C ARG A 88 32.78 19.75 -33.66
N ALA A 89 33.50 19.00 -32.82
CA ALA A 89 34.76 19.52 -32.32
C ALA A 89 35.66 19.75 -33.55
N PRO A 90 36.28 20.92 -33.72
CA PRO A 90 37.31 21.08 -34.74
C PRO A 90 38.53 20.26 -34.30
N GLU A 91 38.73 19.09 -34.90
CA GLU A 91 40.07 18.54 -35.05
C GLU A 91 40.82 19.40 -36.08
N ASP A 92 42.07 19.70 -35.75
CA ASP A 92 43.17 20.25 -36.56
C ASP A 92 43.19 21.76 -36.87
N ASP A 93 44.01 22.52 -36.11
CA ASP A 93 45.43 22.80 -36.42
C ASP A 93 46.19 23.34 -35.18
#